data_AF-A0A818CDC7-F1
#
_entry.id   AF-A0A818CDC7-F1
#
_cell.length_a   1.000
_cell.length_b   1.000
_cell.length_c   1.000
_cell.angle_alpha   90.00
_cell.angle_beta   90.00
_cell.angle_gamma   90.00
#
_symmetry.space_group_name_H-M   'P 1'
#
loop_
_entity.id
_entity.type
_entity.pdbx_description
1 polymer ?
#
loop_
_entity_poly.entity_id
_entity_poly.type
_entity_poly.pdbx_seq_one_letter_code
_entity_poly.pdbx_strand_id
1 'polypeptide(L)'
;MLDCTSSLVFFDYMKRFRTQYLRAVFLGEALTSAIPTVLILAQGVAGETICIQKINSTLLEPSYTQPRFSVKIFMFCIAGIIIASLIAFILLRWTSIVRLADAAEKNVREKAISNRNVAVEENLPMVNVIKSRTSSKSIQHMPRRLFFLFLILNTVNSTISFGCLPSLSTYALLPFGQKAFYYWSVLLPIAYPLALLLSIYWKHVSNHVIVLQSIFNWLLATFIFIIARQSPCPWLADTIQGALMIITVWFIMSLTSGFLRITIGNRIKSEWEDDKGMFYYGGTVQLGLLLGTIPIYILINVFGVFIDRKPCRAYCFS
;
A
#
# COMPACT_ATOMS: atom_id res chain seq x y z
N MET A 1 -10.16 -2.28 1.15
CA MET A 1 -11.34 -1.91 1.96
C MET A 1 -10.92 -1.23 3.27
N LEU A 2 -10.15 -0.15 3.18
CA LEU A 2 -10.03 0.80 4.29
C LEU A 2 -10.56 2.10 3.72
N ASP A 3 -11.67 2.58 4.27
CA ASP A 3 -12.18 3.89 3.88
C ASP A 3 -11.12 4.93 4.21
N CYS A 4 -10.94 5.83 3.25
CA CYS A 4 -9.93 6.87 3.28
C CYS A 4 -9.94 7.66 4.60
N THR A 5 -11.14 7.98 5.08
CA THR A 5 -11.38 8.68 6.35
C THR A 5 -10.99 7.83 7.57
N SER A 6 -11.34 6.54 7.57
CA SER A 6 -11.05 5.63 8.69
C SER A 6 -9.56 5.41 8.88
N SER A 7 -8.80 5.29 7.77
CA SER A 7 -7.33 5.16 7.84
C SER A 7 -6.67 6.40 8.46
N LEU A 8 -7.17 7.60 8.14
CA LEU A 8 -6.61 8.85 8.63
C LEU A 8 -6.89 9.07 10.12
N VAL A 9 -8.12 8.81 10.56
CA VAL A 9 -8.49 8.85 11.99
C VAL A 9 -7.69 7.82 12.79
N PHE A 10 -7.46 6.64 12.21
CA PHE A 10 -6.69 5.60 12.87
C PHE A 10 -5.20 5.95 12.98
N PHE A 11 -4.58 6.53 11.94
CA PHE A 11 -3.19 7.02 12.04
C PHE A 11 -3.05 8.16 13.06
N ASP A 12 -4.05 9.03 13.20
CA ASP A 12 -4.07 10.07 14.23
C ASP A 12 -4.17 9.47 15.65
N TYR A 13 -5.04 8.47 15.84
CA TYR A 13 -5.13 7.71 17.08
C TYR A 13 -3.80 7.02 17.45
N MET A 14 -3.12 6.47 16.44
CA MET A 14 -1.85 5.75 16.60
C MET A 14 -0.64 6.63 16.96
N LYS A 15 -0.79 7.97 16.92
CA LYS A 15 0.23 8.90 17.44
C LYS A 15 0.50 8.70 18.93
N ARG A 16 -0.49 8.23 19.68
CA ARG A 16 -0.41 8.02 21.14
C ARG A 16 0.37 6.76 21.53
N PHE A 17 0.75 5.93 20.56
CA PHE A 17 1.37 4.63 20.80
C PHE A 17 2.77 4.53 20.19
N ARG A 18 3.70 3.89 20.92
CA ARG A 18 5.08 3.59 20.49
C ARG A 18 5.22 3.14 19.02
N THR A 19 6.38 3.45 18.43
CA THR A 19 6.82 3.02 17.08
C THR A 19 6.65 1.53 16.79
N GLN A 20 6.78 0.68 17.82
CA GLN A 20 6.63 -0.77 17.68
C GLN A 20 5.24 -1.19 17.21
N TYR A 21 4.18 -0.45 17.59
CA TYR A 21 2.81 -0.74 17.20
C TYR A 21 2.48 -0.31 15.76
N LEU A 22 3.30 0.56 15.13
CA LEU A 22 3.08 0.95 13.72
C LEU A 22 3.22 -0.25 12.77
N ARG A 23 4.09 -1.20 13.12
CA ARG A 23 4.26 -2.46 12.39
C ARG A 23 2.99 -3.31 12.41
N ALA A 24 2.27 -3.33 13.53
CA ALA A 24 1.01 -4.06 13.65
C ALA A 24 -0.10 -3.40 12.80
N VAL A 25 -0.10 -2.08 12.68
CA VAL A 25 -1.02 -1.35 11.80
C VAL A 25 -0.78 -1.67 10.33
N PHE A 26 0.47 -1.59 9.88
CA PHE A 26 0.81 -1.98 8.50
C PHE A 26 0.53 -3.46 8.23
N LEU A 27 0.70 -4.34 9.23
CA LEU A 27 0.29 -5.74 9.14
C LEU A 27 -1.23 -5.87 8.97
N GLY A 28 -2.02 -5.13 9.76
CA GLY A 28 -3.48 -5.09 9.61
C GLY A 28 -3.92 -4.59 8.24
N GLU A 29 -3.28 -3.53 7.72
CA GLU A 29 -3.54 -3.01 6.36
C GLU A 29 -3.22 -4.08 5.30
N ALA A 30 -2.09 -4.77 5.42
CA ALA A 30 -1.68 -5.85 4.52
C ALA A 30 -2.63 -7.08 4.59
N LEU A 31 -3.08 -7.46 5.79
CA LEU A 31 -4.03 -8.56 5.96
C LEU A 31 -5.43 -8.22 5.44
N THR A 32 -5.83 -6.93 5.51
CA THR A 32 -7.11 -6.46 4.98
C THR A 32 -7.23 -6.70 3.47
N SER A 33 -6.12 -6.65 2.73
CA SER A 33 -6.11 -7.01 1.31
C SER A 33 -5.91 -8.50 1.06
N ALA A 34 -5.09 -9.18 1.87
CA ALA A 34 -4.77 -10.59 1.68
C ALA A 34 -5.94 -11.55 1.99
N ILE A 35 -6.72 -11.29 3.04
CA ILE A 35 -7.81 -12.20 3.44
C ILE A 35 -8.92 -12.29 2.37
N PRO A 36 -9.45 -11.18 1.81
CA PRO A 36 -10.39 -11.25 0.69
C PRO A 36 -9.83 -12.02 -0.51
N THR A 37 -8.53 -11.90 -0.81
CA THR A 37 -7.88 -12.64 -1.90
C THR A 37 -7.88 -14.14 -1.68
N VAL A 38 -7.59 -14.60 -0.46
CA VAL A 38 -7.66 -16.03 -0.11
C VAL A 38 -9.09 -16.54 -0.25
N LEU A 39 -10.08 -15.75 0.16
CA LEU A 39 -11.49 -16.10 -0.02
C LEU A 39 -11.89 -16.17 -1.50
N ILE A 40 -11.42 -15.24 -2.35
CA ILE A 40 -11.65 -15.26 -3.80
C ILE A 40 -11.02 -16.49 -4.45
N LEU A 41 -9.78 -16.85 -4.05
CA LEU A 41 -9.12 -18.07 -4.50
C LEU A 41 -9.91 -19.33 -4.13
N ALA A 42 -10.39 -19.41 -2.88
CA ALA A 42 -11.21 -20.52 -2.41
C ALA A 42 -12.56 -20.59 -3.17
N GLN A 43 -13.11 -19.44 -3.57
CA GLN A 43 -14.37 -19.35 -4.32
C GLN A 43 -14.27 -19.92 -5.74
N GLY A 44 -13.07 -19.93 -6.32
CA GLY A 44 -12.82 -20.57 -7.62
C GLY A 44 -13.48 -19.88 -8.82
N VAL A 45 -14.04 -18.67 -8.68
CA VAL A 45 -14.50 -17.84 -9.81
C VAL A 45 -13.30 -17.10 -10.35
N ALA A 46 -12.60 -17.70 -11.29
CA ALA A 46 -11.27 -17.24 -11.67
C ALA A 46 -11.16 -16.87 -13.15
N GLY A 47 -12.00 -15.94 -13.61
CA GLY A 47 -11.75 -15.19 -14.84
C GLY A 47 -11.87 -15.96 -16.16
N GLU A 48 -12.43 -17.17 -16.16
CA GLU A 48 -12.76 -17.83 -17.42
C GLU A 48 -14.12 -17.31 -17.90
N THR A 49 -14.07 -16.24 -18.69
CA THR A 49 -15.21 -15.85 -19.54
C THR A 49 -15.21 -16.79 -20.74
N ILE A 50 -16.15 -17.72 -20.77
CA ILE A 50 -16.31 -18.64 -21.89
C ILE A 50 -17.12 -17.91 -22.94
N CYS A 51 -16.56 -17.78 -24.14
CA CYS A 51 -17.26 -17.18 -25.25
C CYS A 51 -18.12 -18.25 -25.91
N ILE A 52 -19.43 -18.21 -25.66
CA ILE A 52 -20.38 -19.17 -26.22
C ILE A 52 -21.02 -18.54 -27.46
N GLN A 53 -21.15 -19.32 -28.52
CA GLN A 53 -21.87 -18.87 -29.71
C GLN A 53 -23.37 -18.82 -29.41
N LYS A 54 -24.00 -17.67 -29.62
CA LYS A 54 -25.44 -17.54 -29.51
C LYS A 54 -26.12 -18.26 -30.67
N ILE A 55 -27.11 -19.09 -30.35
CA ILE A 55 -27.91 -19.86 -31.31
C ILE A 55 -28.45 -18.88 -32.38
N ASN A 56 -28.17 -19.16 -33.66
CA ASN A 56 -28.52 -18.36 -34.84
C ASN A 56 -27.79 -17.02 -35.05
N SER A 57 -26.58 -16.83 -34.51
CA SER A 57 -25.73 -15.69 -34.87
C SER A 57 -24.24 -16.05 -34.88
N THR A 58 -23.43 -15.25 -35.59
CA THR A 58 -21.95 -15.31 -35.55
C THR A 58 -21.36 -14.58 -34.33
N LEU A 59 -22.22 -14.06 -33.45
CA LEU A 59 -21.83 -13.19 -32.34
C LEU A 59 -21.58 -14.04 -31.09
N LEU A 60 -20.33 -14.01 -30.58
CA LEU A 60 -19.95 -14.68 -29.34
C LEU A 60 -20.36 -13.83 -28.14
N GLU A 61 -21.04 -14.44 -27.18
CA GLU A 61 -21.50 -13.79 -25.96
C GLU A 61 -20.67 -14.28 -24.75
N PRO A 62 -20.21 -13.38 -23.86
CA PRO A 62 -19.43 -13.77 -22.69
C PRO A 62 -20.33 -14.47 -21.67
N SER A 63 -20.05 -15.75 -21.39
CA SER A 63 -20.64 -16.52 -20.31
C SER A 63 -19.66 -16.61 -19.14
N TYR A 64 -20.14 -16.30 -17.94
CA TYR A 64 -19.33 -16.30 -16.72
C TYR A 64 -19.46 -17.64 -15.99
N THR A 65 -18.33 -18.23 -15.63
CA THR A 65 -18.29 -19.46 -14.83
C THR A 65 -18.86 -19.23 -13.44
N GLN A 66 -19.61 -20.21 -12.92
CA GLN A 66 -20.25 -20.09 -11.62
C GLN A 66 -19.27 -20.32 -10.45
N PRO A 67 -19.43 -19.58 -9.33
CA PRO A 67 -18.67 -19.81 -8.11
C PRO A 67 -18.85 -21.17 -7.48
N ARG A 68 -17.80 -21.68 -6.81
CA ARG A 68 -17.90 -22.84 -5.91
C ARG A 68 -18.80 -22.56 -4.70
N PHE A 69 -18.84 -21.31 -4.24
CA PHE A 69 -19.76 -20.88 -3.17
C PHE A 69 -20.35 -19.50 -3.47
N SER A 70 -21.60 -19.28 -3.03
CA SER A 70 -22.36 -18.06 -3.32
C SER A 70 -21.65 -16.80 -2.82
N VAL A 71 -21.77 -15.70 -3.57
CA VAL A 71 -21.31 -14.35 -3.17
C VAL A 71 -21.85 -13.93 -1.80
N LYS A 72 -23.03 -14.43 -1.40
CA LYS A 72 -23.60 -14.20 -0.06
C LYS A 72 -22.68 -14.68 1.06
N ILE A 73 -22.06 -15.85 0.91
CA ILE A 73 -21.15 -16.44 1.90
C ILE A 73 -19.87 -15.59 1.97
N PHE A 74 -19.33 -15.19 0.82
CA PHE A 74 -18.20 -14.26 0.76
C PHE A 74 -18.46 -12.98 1.58
N MET A 75 -19.61 -12.33 1.34
CA MET A 75 -19.98 -11.10 2.04
C MET A 75 -20.15 -11.34 3.55
N PHE A 76 -20.71 -12.48 3.95
CA PHE A 76 -20.86 -12.82 5.37
C PHE A 76 -19.51 -13.05 6.06
N CYS A 77 -18.55 -13.70 5.38
CA CYS A 77 -17.18 -13.87 5.89
C CYS A 77 -16.49 -12.52 6.11
N ILE A 78 -16.57 -11.61 5.13
CA ILE A 78 -16.00 -10.26 5.26
C ILE A 78 -16.67 -9.48 6.38
N ALA A 79 -18.01 -9.54 6.49
CA ALA A 79 -18.76 -8.90 7.58
C ALA A 79 -18.33 -9.45 8.96
N GLY A 80 -18.14 -10.77 9.09
CA GLY A 80 -17.65 -11.40 10.32
C GLY A 80 -16.27 -10.88 10.75
N ILE A 81 -15.34 -10.71 9.81
CA ILE A 81 -14.00 -10.16 10.10
C ILE A 81 -14.10 -8.70 10.57
N ILE A 82 -14.97 -7.90 9.95
CA ILE A 82 -15.20 -6.50 10.35
C ILE A 82 -15.79 -6.44 11.76
N ILE A 83 -16.79 -7.27 12.07
CA ILE A 83 -17.40 -7.34 13.41
C ILE A 83 -16.39 -7.79 14.46
N ALA A 84 -15.59 -8.82 14.18
CA ALA A 84 -14.53 -9.27 15.07
C ALA A 84 -13.49 -8.16 15.34
N SER A 85 -13.12 -7.41 14.30
CA SER A 85 -12.21 -6.26 14.42
C SER A 85 -12.81 -5.14 15.27
N LEU A 86 -14.11 -4.89 15.14
CA LEU A 86 -14.85 -3.92 15.97
C LEU A 86 -14.90 -4.36 17.44
N ILE A 87 -15.20 -5.63 17.71
CA ILE A 87 -15.22 -6.19 19.08
C ILE A 87 -13.82 -6.06 19.72
N ALA A 88 -12.77 -6.43 18.98
CA ALA A 88 -11.39 -6.31 19.45
C ALA A 88 -11.04 -4.84 19.79
N PHE A 89 -11.46 -3.89 18.97
CA PHE A 89 -11.25 -2.46 19.23
C PHE A 89 -12.02 -1.98 20.47
N ILE A 90 -13.27 -2.40 20.65
CA ILE A 90 -14.07 -2.07 21.84
C ILE A 90 -13.41 -2.63 23.10
N LEU A 91 -12.96 -3.89 23.08
CA LEU A 91 -12.26 -4.52 24.20
C LEU A 91 -10.95 -3.79 24.53
N LEU A 92 -10.19 -3.40 23.52
CA LEU A 92 -8.96 -2.64 23.70
C LEU A 92 -9.22 -1.25 24.30
N ARG A 93 -10.35 -0.61 23.96
CA ARG A 93 -10.79 0.65 24.56
C ARG A 93 -11.29 0.47 26.00
N TRP A 94 -11.95 -0.65 26.29
CA TRP A 94 -12.57 -0.90 27.60
C TRP A 94 -11.55 -1.37 28.63
N THR A 95 -10.54 -2.12 28.19
CA THR A 95 -9.40 -2.49 29.03
C THR A 95 -8.51 -1.28 29.29
N SER A 96 -8.08 -1.09 30.54
CA SER A 96 -7.17 -0.02 30.97
C SER A 96 -5.76 -0.12 30.37
N ILE A 97 -5.52 -1.07 29.45
CA ILE A 97 -4.25 -1.30 28.76
C ILE A 97 -3.80 -0.05 28.02
N VAL A 98 -4.71 0.73 27.43
CA VAL A 98 -4.38 2.02 26.80
C VAL A 98 -3.86 3.02 27.83
N ARG A 99 -4.48 3.11 29.02
CA ARG A 99 -3.99 3.97 30.12
C ARG A 99 -2.63 3.53 30.64
N LEU A 100 -2.38 2.22 30.70
CA LEU A 100 -1.09 1.64 31.10
C LEU A 100 0.00 1.90 30.05
N ALA A 101 -0.34 1.81 28.76
CA ALA A 101 0.57 2.15 27.66
C ALA A 101 0.89 3.65 27.64
N ASP A 102 -0.11 4.51 27.80
CA ASP A 102 0.03 5.97 27.90
C ASP A 102 0.92 6.36 29.11
N ALA A 103 0.71 5.74 30.27
CA ALA A 103 1.52 5.97 31.47
C ALA A 103 2.97 5.50 31.30
N ALA A 104 3.18 4.35 30.68
CA ALA A 104 4.52 3.82 30.39
C ALA A 104 5.27 4.66 29.34
N GLU A 105 4.57 5.39 28.46
CA GLU A 105 5.17 6.29 27.48
C GLU A 105 5.52 7.66 28.09
N LYS A 106 4.62 8.26 28.89
CA LYS A 106 4.92 9.46 29.66
C LYS A 106 6.17 9.27 30.53
N ASN A 107 6.26 8.16 31.26
CA ASN A 107 7.41 7.85 32.10
C ASN A 107 8.74 7.73 31.34
N VAL A 108 8.71 7.25 30.08
CA VAL A 108 9.91 7.16 29.23
C VAL A 108 10.28 8.52 28.63
N ARG A 109 9.29 9.31 28.20
CA ARG A 109 9.51 10.66 27.65
C ARG A 109 10.01 11.62 28.74
N GLU A 110 9.47 11.54 29.96
CA GLU A 110 9.95 12.29 31.12
C GLU A 110 11.36 11.88 31.54
N LYS A 111 11.69 10.57 31.55
CA LYS A 111 13.08 10.12 31.79
C LYS A 111 14.05 10.62 30.72
N ALA A 112 13.63 10.66 29.45
CA ALA A 112 14.46 11.20 28.37
C ALA A 112 14.69 12.71 28.49
N ILE A 113 13.68 13.47 28.92
CA ILE A 113 13.78 14.92 29.17
C ILE A 113 14.61 15.21 30.44
N SER A 114 14.42 14.45 31.52
CA SER A 114 15.19 14.58 32.76
C SER A 114 16.68 14.30 32.54
N ASN A 115 17.01 13.21 31.84
CA ASN A 115 18.41 12.92 31.46
C ASN A 115 19.03 14.02 30.57
N ARG A 116 18.22 14.76 29.82
CA ARG A 116 18.68 15.89 28.99
C ARG A 116 18.96 17.14 29.82
N ASN A 117 18.19 17.38 30.88
CA ASN A 117 18.39 18.51 31.78
C ASN A 117 19.61 18.29 32.70
N VAL A 118 19.80 17.06 33.21
CA VAL A 118 20.97 16.70 34.01
C VAL A 118 22.27 16.82 33.22
N ALA A 119 22.26 16.53 31.91
CA ALA A 119 23.43 16.67 31.06
C ALA A 119 23.81 18.12 30.69
N VAL A 120 22.95 19.10 30.98
CA VAL A 120 23.18 20.53 30.69
C VAL A 120 23.71 21.28 31.92
N GLU A 121 23.58 20.73 33.13
CA GLU A 121 23.86 21.44 34.38
C GLU A 121 25.24 21.14 35.00
N GLU A 122 25.99 20.15 34.50
CA GLU A 122 27.29 19.79 35.08
C GLU A 122 28.48 20.44 34.33
N ASN A 123 28.85 21.65 34.75
CA ASN A 123 30.13 22.27 34.45
C ASN A 123 31.09 22.09 35.66
N LEU A 124 32.19 21.32 35.43
CA LEU A 124 33.41 21.07 36.25
C LEU A 124 33.37 19.98 37.37
N PRO A 125 34.52 19.34 37.72
CA PRO A 125 35.48 18.62 36.87
C PRO A 125 35.79 17.18 37.39
N MET A 126 36.23 16.31 36.47
CA MET A 126 37.07 15.11 36.67
C MET A 126 36.65 14.07 37.74
N VAL A 127 35.92 13.02 37.33
CA VAL A 127 36.15 11.65 37.81
C VAL A 127 35.99 10.65 36.66
N ASN A 128 37.07 9.91 36.39
CA ASN A 128 37.10 8.77 35.48
C ASN A 128 36.16 7.67 35.99
N VAL A 129 34.95 7.57 35.42
CA VAL A 129 34.10 6.38 35.56
C VAL A 129 33.90 5.75 34.18
N ILE A 130 34.80 4.82 33.90
CA ILE A 130 34.63 3.60 33.09
C ILE A 130 33.69 3.75 31.88
N LYS A 131 34.31 3.82 30.69
CA LYS A 131 33.70 3.60 29.37
C LYS A 131 32.90 2.30 29.34
N SER A 132 31.65 2.32 29.80
CA SER A 132 30.67 1.31 29.44
C SER A 132 30.06 1.72 28.11
N ARG A 133 30.43 0.92 27.11
CA ARG A 133 30.11 1.04 25.68
C ARG A 133 28.62 0.75 25.47
N THR A 134 27.74 1.60 25.98
CA THR A 134 26.32 1.60 25.61
C THR A 134 26.16 2.65 24.52
N SER A 135 26.02 2.18 23.28
CA SER A 135 25.67 2.98 22.11
C SER A 135 24.45 3.85 22.42
N SER A 136 24.67 5.08 22.90
CA SER A 136 23.66 6.12 22.87
C SER A 136 23.40 6.41 21.40
N LYS A 137 22.32 5.84 20.85
CA LYS A 137 21.79 6.31 19.58
C LYS A 137 21.38 7.75 19.80
N SER A 138 22.23 8.69 19.37
CA SER A 138 21.87 10.09 19.21
C SER A 138 20.52 10.12 18.49
N ILE A 139 19.51 10.72 19.10
CA ILE A 139 18.23 10.99 18.45
C ILE A 139 18.55 11.93 17.29
N GLN A 140 18.70 11.37 16.09
CA GLN A 140 19.09 12.13 14.91
C GLN A 140 17.84 12.85 14.43
N HIS A 141 17.72 14.15 14.75
CA HIS A 141 16.58 14.95 14.33
C HIS A 141 16.54 15.11 12.82
N MET A 142 15.40 14.78 12.22
CA MET A 142 15.18 14.97 10.80
C MET A 142 15.10 16.46 10.45
N PRO A 143 15.91 16.97 9.51
CA PRO A 143 15.80 18.35 9.07
C PRO A 143 14.47 18.57 8.33
N ARG A 144 13.84 19.74 8.49
CA ARG A 144 12.54 20.06 7.88
C ARG A 144 12.50 19.82 6.37
N ARG A 145 13.58 20.11 5.65
CA ARG A 145 13.70 19.86 4.20
C ARG A 145 13.54 18.38 3.83
N LEU A 146 14.12 17.48 4.63
CA LEU A 146 14.02 16.04 4.43
C LEU A 146 12.62 15.52 4.73
N PHE A 147 11.97 16.08 5.76
CA PHE A 147 10.58 15.77 6.08
C PHE A 147 9.63 16.12 4.91
N PHE A 148 9.73 17.35 4.38
CA PHE A 148 8.93 17.74 3.22
C PHE A 148 9.26 16.91 1.97
N LEU A 149 10.53 16.56 1.74
CA LEU A 149 10.92 15.67 0.65
C LEU A 149 10.22 14.30 0.78
N PHE A 150 10.22 13.70 1.97
CA PHE A 150 9.54 12.42 2.20
C PHE A 150 8.03 12.50 2.03
N LEU A 151 7.40 13.60 2.44
CA LEU A 151 5.98 13.84 2.20
C LEU A 151 5.66 13.94 0.70
N ILE A 152 6.50 14.65 -0.08
CA ILE A 152 6.35 14.76 -1.53
C ILE A 152 6.52 13.38 -2.18
N LEU A 153 7.57 12.64 -1.84
CA LEU A 153 7.81 11.29 -2.37
C LEU A 153 6.65 10.33 -2.04
N ASN A 154 6.12 10.39 -0.82
CA ASN A 154 4.97 9.60 -0.43
C ASN A 154 3.69 10.01 -1.19
N THR A 155 3.49 11.30 -1.42
CA THR A 155 2.35 11.82 -2.21
C THR A 155 2.42 11.31 -3.65
N VAL A 156 3.58 11.44 -4.31
CA VAL A 156 3.78 10.98 -5.70
C VAL A 156 3.59 9.46 -5.78
N ASN A 157 4.18 8.70 -4.86
CA ASN A 157 4.02 7.25 -4.81
C ASN A 157 2.56 6.82 -4.64
N SER A 158 1.83 7.50 -3.75
CA SER A 158 0.41 7.23 -3.49
C SER A 158 -0.49 7.62 -4.66
N THR A 159 -0.18 8.74 -5.32
CA THR A 159 -0.87 9.22 -6.54
C THR A 159 -0.88 8.14 -7.61
N ILE A 160 0.28 7.53 -7.85
CA ILE A 160 0.44 6.51 -8.87
C ILE A 160 -0.22 5.20 -8.43
N SER A 161 0.11 4.73 -7.22
CA SER A 161 -0.23 3.38 -6.78
C SER A 161 -1.71 3.20 -6.44
N PHE A 162 -2.35 4.23 -5.88
CA PHE A 162 -3.76 4.19 -5.46
C PHE A 162 -4.67 5.03 -6.34
N GLY A 163 -4.15 6.09 -6.97
CA GLY A 163 -4.93 6.96 -7.84
C GLY A 163 -4.97 6.46 -9.28
N CYS A 164 -3.84 6.55 -9.99
CA CYS A 164 -3.80 6.33 -11.44
C CYS A 164 -3.90 4.86 -11.84
N LEU A 165 -3.05 4.00 -11.27
CA LEU A 165 -2.89 2.61 -11.74
C LEU A 165 -4.13 1.74 -11.57
N PRO A 166 -4.90 1.80 -10.47
CA PRO A 166 -6.12 1.02 -10.35
C PRO A 166 -7.12 1.28 -11.50
N SER A 167 -7.29 2.55 -11.90
CA SER A 167 -8.15 2.93 -13.03
C SER A 167 -7.61 2.46 -14.39
N LEU A 168 -6.31 2.24 -14.52
CA LEU A 168 -5.66 1.77 -15.74
C LEU A 168 -5.54 0.25 -15.84
N SER A 169 -5.85 -0.48 -14.77
CA SER A 169 -5.69 -1.93 -14.70
C SER A 169 -6.42 -2.67 -15.82
N THR A 170 -7.63 -2.25 -16.18
CA THR A 170 -8.41 -2.88 -17.24
C THR A 170 -7.75 -2.69 -18.61
N TYR A 171 -7.37 -1.46 -18.94
CA TYR A 171 -6.72 -1.11 -20.22
C TYR A 171 -5.36 -1.77 -20.41
N ALA A 172 -4.59 -1.93 -19.32
CA ALA A 172 -3.26 -2.52 -19.39
C ALA A 172 -3.25 -4.05 -19.39
N LEU A 173 -4.22 -4.71 -18.73
CA LEU A 173 -4.16 -6.16 -18.50
C LEU A 173 -5.12 -6.97 -19.40
N LEU A 174 -6.32 -6.47 -19.72
CA LEU A 174 -7.24 -7.21 -20.59
C LEU A 174 -6.70 -7.49 -22.00
N PRO A 175 -5.83 -6.66 -22.60
CA PRO A 175 -5.18 -7.00 -23.87
C PRO A 175 -4.30 -8.26 -23.83
N PHE A 176 -3.88 -8.71 -22.66
CA PHE A 176 -3.12 -9.95 -22.47
C PHE A 176 -3.99 -11.15 -22.04
N GLY A 177 -5.30 -10.96 -21.96
CA GLY A 177 -6.29 -11.98 -21.67
C GLY A 177 -6.87 -11.93 -20.25
N GLN A 178 -8.05 -12.52 -20.10
CA GLN A 178 -8.80 -12.54 -18.83
C GLN A 178 -8.07 -13.31 -17.72
N LYS A 179 -7.35 -14.37 -18.09
CA LYS A 179 -6.50 -15.13 -17.16
C LYS A 179 -5.37 -14.26 -16.60
N ALA A 180 -4.78 -13.38 -17.41
CA ALA A 180 -3.74 -12.46 -16.96
C ALA A 180 -4.28 -11.44 -15.94
N PHE A 181 -5.44 -10.85 -16.24
CA PHE A 181 -6.15 -9.95 -15.31
C PHE A 181 -6.49 -10.67 -13.99
N TYR A 182 -6.95 -11.92 -14.07
CA TYR A 182 -7.23 -12.72 -12.87
C TYR A 182 -5.98 -12.96 -12.02
N TYR A 183 -4.91 -13.48 -12.59
CA TYR A 183 -3.68 -13.75 -11.83
C TYR A 183 -3.10 -12.48 -11.21
N TRP A 184 -3.13 -11.37 -11.94
CA TRP A 184 -2.76 -10.07 -11.39
C TRP A 184 -3.62 -9.69 -10.17
N SER A 185 -4.95 -9.82 -10.27
CA SER A 185 -5.88 -9.43 -9.19
C SER A 185 -5.66 -10.24 -7.90
N VAL A 186 -5.13 -11.46 -8.04
CA VAL A 186 -4.78 -12.35 -6.93
C VAL A 186 -3.37 -12.08 -6.40
N LEU A 187 -2.41 -11.78 -7.26
CA LEU A 187 -1.01 -11.55 -6.86
C LEU A 187 -0.81 -10.17 -6.23
N LEU A 188 -1.53 -9.15 -6.70
CA LEU A 188 -1.38 -7.76 -6.26
C LEU A 188 -1.53 -7.60 -4.73
N PRO A 189 -2.54 -8.19 -4.08
CA PRO A 189 -2.73 -8.05 -2.63
C PRO A 189 -1.65 -8.74 -1.79
N ILE A 190 -0.88 -9.67 -2.36
CA ILE A 190 0.23 -10.38 -1.70
C ILE A 190 1.49 -9.51 -1.63
N ALA A 191 1.63 -8.54 -2.55
CA ALA A 191 2.80 -7.66 -2.61
C ALA A 191 2.97 -6.80 -1.34
N TYR A 192 1.87 -6.32 -0.73
CA TYR A 192 1.92 -5.51 0.49
C TYR A 192 2.42 -6.26 1.73
N PRO A 193 1.91 -7.46 2.07
CA PRO A 193 2.48 -8.31 3.12
C PRO A 193 3.97 -8.59 2.91
N LEU A 194 4.37 -8.90 1.67
CA LEU A 194 5.78 -9.14 1.34
C LEU A 194 6.64 -7.89 1.57
N ALA A 195 6.15 -6.71 1.17
CA ALA A 195 6.83 -5.45 1.43
C ALA A 195 7.04 -5.19 2.92
N LEU A 196 6.07 -5.56 3.77
CA LEU A 196 6.20 -5.45 5.22
C LEU A 196 7.28 -6.39 5.77
N LEU A 197 7.31 -7.64 5.32
CA LEU A 197 8.35 -8.61 5.70
C LEU A 197 9.75 -8.12 5.31
N LEU A 198 9.88 -7.58 4.09
CA LEU A 198 11.12 -6.96 3.63
C LEU A 198 11.53 -5.76 4.50
N SER A 199 10.58 -4.93 4.94
CA SER A 199 10.86 -3.79 5.81
C SER A 199 11.33 -4.20 7.22
N ILE A 200 10.92 -5.37 7.72
CA ILE A 200 11.43 -5.90 8.99
C ILE A 200 12.90 -6.30 8.86
N TYR A 201 13.26 -6.90 7.72
CA TYR A 201 14.64 -7.30 7.42
C TYR A 201 15.57 -6.09 7.21
N TRP A 202 15.13 -5.07 6.46
CA TRP A 202 15.91 -3.86 6.20
C TRP A 202 15.50 -2.70 7.10
N LYS A 203 16.01 -2.72 8.33
CA LYS A 203 15.65 -1.75 9.39
C LYS A 203 16.23 -0.34 9.19
N HIS A 204 17.35 -0.22 8.48
CA HIS A 204 18.03 1.06 8.24
C HIS A 204 18.24 1.25 6.73
N VAL A 205 17.36 2.01 6.11
CA VAL A 205 17.44 2.38 4.69
C VAL A 205 17.98 3.80 4.58
N SER A 206 18.96 4.02 3.70
CA SER A 206 19.54 5.34 3.48
C SER A 206 18.61 6.24 2.66
N ASN A 207 18.73 7.56 2.81
CA ASN A 207 17.93 8.52 2.05
C ASN A 207 18.12 8.36 0.53
N HIS A 208 19.33 8.02 0.09
CA HIS A 208 19.64 7.78 -1.32
C HIS A 208 18.87 6.57 -1.87
N VAL A 209 18.77 5.48 -1.10
CA VAL A 209 18.01 4.29 -1.51
C VAL A 209 16.53 4.61 -1.63
N ILE A 210 15.95 5.41 -0.71
CA ILE A 210 14.55 5.85 -0.78
C ILE A 210 14.28 6.63 -2.08
N VAL A 211 15.17 7.57 -2.43
CA VAL A 211 15.05 8.36 -3.67
C VAL A 211 15.20 7.46 -4.90
N LEU A 212 16.20 6.59 -4.93
CA LEU A 212 16.43 5.67 -6.05
C LEU A 212 15.24 4.73 -6.26
N GLN A 213 14.68 4.18 -5.18
CA GLN A 213 13.50 3.33 -5.23
C GLN A 213 12.26 4.09 -5.69
N SER A 214 12.13 5.38 -5.35
CA SER A 214 11.04 6.23 -5.85
C SER A 214 11.14 6.42 -7.36
N ILE A 215 12.35 6.68 -7.89
CA ILE A 215 12.60 6.83 -9.33
C ILE A 215 12.30 5.51 -10.05
N PHE A 216 12.78 4.39 -9.51
CA PHE A 216 12.53 3.07 -10.09
C PHE A 216 11.03 2.75 -10.15
N ASN A 217 10.28 3.04 -9.08
CA ASN A 217 8.83 2.86 -9.04
C ASN A 217 8.11 3.72 -10.10
N TRP A 218 8.58 4.96 -10.31
CA TRP A 218 8.06 5.84 -11.34
C TRP A 218 8.30 5.31 -12.76
N LEU A 219 9.49 4.76 -13.03
CA LEU A 219 9.80 4.13 -14.33
C LEU A 219 8.88 2.96 -14.64
N LEU A 220 8.65 2.07 -13.66
CA LEU A 220 7.72 0.95 -13.83
C LEU A 220 6.27 1.42 -14.06
N ALA A 221 5.85 2.47 -13.36
CA ALA A 221 4.52 3.04 -13.53
C ALA A 221 4.33 3.67 -14.92
N THR A 222 5.33 4.40 -15.42
CA THR A 222 5.31 4.97 -16.77
C THR A 222 5.25 3.86 -17.83
N PHE A 223 5.96 2.74 -17.63
CA PHE A 223 5.85 1.58 -18.51
C PHE A 223 4.42 1.03 -18.57
N ILE A 224 3.78 0.84 -17.40
CA ILE A 224 2.38 0.38 -17.34
C ILE A 224 1.44 1.38 -18.03
N PHE A 225 1.67 2.68 -17.86
CA PHE A 225 0.88 3.73 -18.50
C PHE A 225 0.99 3.68 -20.03
N ILE A 226 2.20 3.45 -20.56
CA ILE A 226 2.43 3.30 -22.01
C ILE A 226 1.67 2.09 -22.55
N ILE A 227 1.72 0.95 -21.85
CA ILE A 227 0.96 -0.25 -22.23
C ILE A 227 -0.55 0.02 -22.23
N ALA A 228 -1.06 0.68 -21.18
CA ALA A 228 -2.47 1.07 -21.12
C ALA A 228 -2.87 1.98 -22.29
N ARG A 229 -2.00 2.93 -22.66
CA ARG A 229 -2.24 3.87 -23.75
C ARG A 229 -2.32 3.19 -25.12
N GLN A 230 -1.61 2.09 -25.31
CA GLN A 230 -1.62 1.28 -26.53
C GLN A 230 -2.82 0.31 -26.61
N SER A 231 -3.66 0.24 -25.58
CA SER A 231 -4.93 -0.49 -25.64
C SER A 231 -5.76 -0.01 -26.85
N PRO A 232 -6.31 -0.92 -27.69
CA PRO A 232 -6.59 -2.34 -27.42
C PRO A 232 -5.50 -3.35 -27.81
N CYS A 233 -4.45 -2.93 -28.53
CA CYS A 233 -3.40 -3.80 -29.05
C CYS A 233 -2.00 -3.31 -28.64
N PRO A 234 -1.64 -3.42 -27.34
CA PRO A 234 -0.29 -3.14 -26.89
C PRO A 234 0.71 -4.12 -27.49
N TRP A 235 1.99 -3.74 -27.41
CA TRP A 235 3.08 -4.63 -27.75
C TRP A 235 2.97 -5.95 -26.96
N LEU A 236 3.14 -7.09 -27.64
CA LEU A 236 2.96 -8.45 -27.10
C LEU A 236 1.52 -8.82 -26.68
N ALA A 237 0.50 -8.10 -27.15
CA ALA A 237 -0.91 -8.45 -26.94
C ALA A 237 -1.20 -9.92 -27.31
N ASP A 238 -2.11 -10.56 -26.57
CA ASP A 238 -2.53 -11.96 -26.74
C ASP A 238 -1.41 -13.03 -26.63
N THR A 239 -0.20 -12.65 -26.22
CA THR A 239 0.90 -13.60 -25.99
C THR A 239 1.06 -13.93 -24.50
N ILE A 240 1.45 -15.18 -24.20
CA ILE A 240 1.78 -15.61 -22.83
C ILE A 240 2.97 -14.81 -22.28
N GLN A 241 3.95 -14.48 -23.13
CA GLN A 241 5.11 -13.68 -22.74
C GLN A 241 4.70 -12.27 -22.29
N GLY A 242 3.79 -11.63 -23.03
CA GLY A 242 3.24 -10.32 -22.67
C GLY A 242 2.48 -10.35 -21.35
N ALA A 243 1.65 -11.38 -21.18
CA ALA A 243 0.91 -11.61 -19.94
C ALA A 243 1.84 -11.75 -18.72
N LEU A 244 2.88 -12.58 -18.81
CA LEU A 244 3.85 -12.75 -17.72
C LEU A 244 4.59 -11.45 -17.44
N MET A 245 5.06 -10.75 -18.48
CA MET A 245 5.76 -9.47 -18.35
C MET A 245 4.93 -8.44 -17.58
N ILE A 246 3.68 -8.18 -18.01
CA ILE A 246 2.87 -7.12 -17.38
C ILE A 246 2.50 -7.48 -15.93
N ILE A 247 2.21 -8.75 -15.63
CA ILE A 247 1.92 -9.22 -14.27
C ILE A 247 3.15 -9.04 -13.38
N THR A 248 4.33 -9.45 -13.85
CA THR A 248 5.57 -9.32 -13.08
C THR A 248 5.94 -7.86 -12.84
N VAL A 249 5.85 -7.00 -13.86
CA VAL A 249 6.13 -5.55 -13.72
C VAL A 249 5.19 -4.92 -12.69
N TRP A 250 3.90 -5.22 -12.74
CA TRP A 250 2.92 -4.68 -11.80
C TRP A 250 3.14 -5.18 -10.37
N PHE A 251 3.49 -6.46 -10.22
CA PHE A 251 3.80 -7.05 -8.93
C PHE A 251 5.03 -6.40 -8.30
N ILE A 252 6.13 -6.25 -9.07
CA ILE A 252 7.36 -5.58 -8.61
C ILE A 252 7.06 -4.14 -8.22
N MET A 253 6.34 -3.40 -9.07
CA MET A 253 5.94 -2.01 -8.80
C MET A 253 5.16 -1.90 -7.48
N SER A 254 4.21 -2.80 -7.25
CA SER A 254 3.38 -2.80 -6.04
C SER A 254 4.18 -3.15 -4.79
N LEU A 255 5.10 -4.10 -4.91
CA LEU A 255 6.03 -4.48 -3.84
C LEU A 255 6.95 -3.31 -3.49
N THR A 256 7.56 -2.66 -4.50
CA THR A 256 8.46 -1.53 -4.29
C THR A 256 7.75 -0.31 -3.74
N SER A 257 6.53 -0.02 -4.19
CA SER A 257 5.69 1.07 -3.69
C SER A 257 5.29 0.83 -2.22
N GLY A 258 4.84 -0.38 -1.89
CA GLY A 258 4.50 -0.76 -0.52
C GLY A 258 5.70 -0.62 0.41
N PHE A 259 6.88 -1.09 0.00
CA PHE A 259 8.10 -0.99 0.81
C PHE A 259 8.53 0.46 1.01
N LEU A 260 8.46 1.28 -0.03
CA LEU A 260 8.77 2.71 0.03
C LEU A 260 7.87 3.44 1.03
N ARG A 261 6.56 3.17 0.97
CA ARG A 261 5.56 3.75 1.86
C ARG A 261 5.82 3.39 3.33
N ILE A 262 6.06 2.10 3.62
CA ILE A 262 6.39 1.61 4.97
C ILE A 262 7.70 2.24 5.48
N THR A 263 8.73 2.31 4.63
CA THR A 263 10.04 2.88 5.00
C THR A 263 9.94 4.37 5.32
N ILE A 264 9.22 5.16 4.49
CA ILE A 264 8.99 6.58 4.74
C ILE A 264 8.20 6.77 6.04
N GLY A 265 7.11 6.01 6.24
CA GLY A 265 6.31 6.08 7.47
C GLY A 265 7.12 5.77 8.72
N ASN A 266 7.97 4.73 8.67
CA ASN A 266 8.86 4.38 9.78
C ASN A 266 9.88 5.49 10.09
N ARG A 267 10.49 6.10 9.06
CA ARG A 267 11.46 7.21 9.21
C ARG A 267 10.82 8.45 9.82
N ILE A 268 9.64 8.84 9.31
CA ILE A 268 8.89 9.97 9.86
C ILE A 268 8.53 9.70 11.32
N LYS A 269 8.05 8.50 11.66
CA LYS A 269 7.69 8.17 13.04
C LYS A 269 8.89 8.12 13.98
N SER A 270 10.08 7.73 13.50
CA SER A 270 11.25 7.56 14.38
C SER A 270 12.10 8.82 14.58
N GLU A 271 12.15 9.73 13.60
CA GLU A 271 13.11 10.84 13.58
C GLU A 271 12.48 12.23 13.63
N TRP A 272 11.16 12.32 13.42
CA TRP A 272 10.43 13.58 13.51
C TRP A 272 10.00 13.85 14.95
N GLU A 273 10.23 15.08 15.42
CA GLU A 273 10.02 15.47 16.82
C GLU A 273 8.55 15.72 17.17
N ASP A 274 7.72 16.09 16.17
CA ASP A 274 6.32 16.42 16.39
C ASP A 274 5.42 15.18 16.27
N ASP A 275 4.57 14.97 17.27
CA ASP A 275 3.53 13.94 17.28
C ASP A 275 2.60 14.05 16.05
N LYS A 276 2.56 15.21 15.37
CA LYS A 276 1.78 15.42 14.14
C LYS A 276 2.36 14.78 12.87
N GLY A 277 3.60 14.30 12.86
CA GLY A 277 4.27 13.76 11.65
C GLY A 277 3.47 12.66 10.94
N MET A 278 2.90 11.72 11.70
CA MET A 278 2.09 10.62 11.15
C MET A 278 0.76 11.08 10.53
N PHE A 279 0.19 12.19 11.01
CA PHE A 279 -1.03 12.76 10.42
C PHE A 279 -0.73 13.39 9.07
N TYR A 280 0.38 14.12 8.93
CA TYR A 280 0.81 14.63 7.62
C TYR A 280 1.11 13.49 6.65
N TYR A 281 1.77 12.43 7.11
CA TYR A 281 1.97 11.23 6.30
C TYR A 281 0.64 10.62 5.83
N GLY A 282 -0.32 10.39 6.72
CA GLY A 282 -1.66 9.92 6.34
C GLY A 282 -2.37 10.86 5.37
N GLY A 283 -2.31 12.17 5.62
CA GLY A 283 -2.88 13.21 4.76
C GLY A 283 -2.29 13.20 3.35
N THR A 284 -0.97 12.99 3.21
CA THR A 284 -0.33 12.90 1.88
C THR A 284 -0.75 11.67 1.07
N VAL A 285 -1.05 10.54 1.73
CA VAL A 285 -1.60 9.36 1.03
C VAL A 285 -2.98 9.69 0.44
N GLN A 286 -3.84 10.35 1.23
CA GLN A 286 -5.17 10.76 0.80
C GLN A 286 -5.14 11.83 -0.29
N LEU A 287 -4.27 12.82 -0.14
CA LEU A 287 -4.03 13.83 -1.16
C LEU A 287 -3.56 13.18 -2.47
N GLY A 288 -2.63 12.23 -2.40
CA GLY A 288 -2.15 11.51 -3.58
C GLY A 288 -3.27 10.77 -4.30
N LEU A 289 -4.12 10.04 -3.57
CA LEU A 289 -5.29 9.37 -4.17
C LEU A 289 -6.16 10.35 -4.96
N LEU A 290 -6.52 11.49 -4.37
CA LEU A 290 -7.34 12.52 -5.05
C LEU A 290 -6.63 13.07 -6.30
N LEU A 291 -5.34 13.40 -6.17
CA LEU A 291 -4.53 13.92 -7.27
C LEU A 291 -4.33 12.92 -8.40
N GLY A 292 -4.44 11.62 -8.15
CA GLY A 292 -4.32 10.59 -9.19
C GLY A 292 -5.67 10.24 -9.82
N THR A 293 -6.70 10.04 -9.00
CA THR A 293 -8.02 9.59 -9.45
C THR A 293 -8.75 10.66 -10.28
N ILE A 294 -8.70 11.95 -9.89
CA ILE A 294 -9.44 12.99 -10.62
C ILE A 294 -8.89 13.17 -12.04
N PRO A 295 -7.57 13.36 -12.26
CA PRO A 295 -7.05 13.53 -13.62
C PRO A 295 -7.21 12.29 -14.48
N ILE A 296 -6.97 11.09 -13.92
CA ILE A 296 -7.11 9.85 -14.70
C ILE A 296 -8.57 9.59 -15.08
N TYR A 297 -9.51 9.91 -14.19
CA TYR A 297 -10.94 9.82 -14.48
C TYR A 297 -11.35 10.72 -15.64
N ILE A 298 -10.88 11.98 -15.65
CA ILE A 298 -11.13 12.92 -16.75
C ILE A 298 -10.51 12.38 -18.05
N LEU A 299 -9.29 11.85 -17.98
CA LEU A 299 -8.58 11.31 -19.15
C LEU A 299 -9.31 10.10 -19.76
N ILE A 300 -9.87 9.23 -18.92
CA ILE A 300 -10.62 8.04 -19.33
C ILE A 300 -12.01 8.42 -19.84
N ASN A 301 -12.82 9.13 -19.04
CA ASN A 301 -14.26 9.27 -19.30
C ASN A 301 -14.63 10.50 -20.14
N VAL A 302 -13.84 11.58 -20.07
CA VAL A 302 -14.13 12.82 -20.81
C VAL A 302 -13.36 12.84 -22.13
N PHE A 303 -12.05 12.59 -22.07
CA PHE A 303 -11.19 12.61 -23.26
C PHE A 303 -11.19 11.29 -24.04
N GLY A 304 -11.70 10.20 -23.47
CA GLY A 304 -11.76 8.90 -24.15
C GLY A 304 -10.40 8.38 -24.59
N VAL A 305 -9.33 8.74 -23.87
CA VAL A 305 -7.95 8.44 -24.28
C VAL A 305 -7.70 6.94 -24.36
N PHE A 306 -8.32 6.17 -23.47
CA PHE A 306 -8.13 4.72 -23.38
C PHE A 306 -9.31 3.97 -23.96
N ILE A 307 -9.04 2.94 -24.75
CA ILE A 307 -10.07 2.12 -25.40
C ILE A 307 -10.15 0.78 -24.69
N ASP A 308 -11.34 0.47 -24.16
CA ASP A 308 -11.59 -0.80 -23.46
C ASP A 308 -11.69 -1.99 -24.41
N ARG A 309 -11.09 -3.10 -24.01
CA ARG A 309 -11.20 -4.38 -24.73
C ARG A 309 -12.43 -5.14 -24.24
N LYS A 310 -13.40 -5.38 -25.13
CA LYS A 310 -14.59 -6.17 -24.82
C LYS A 310 -14.28 -7.67 -24.90
N PRO A 311 -14.80 -8.50 -23.99
CA PRO A 311 -14.64 -9.94 -24.08
C PRO A 311 -15.26 -10.48 -25.38
N CYS A 312 -14.72 -11.59 -25.87
CA CYS A 312 -15.25 -12.32 -27.03
C CYS A 312 -15.23 -11.56 -28.37
N ARG A 313 -14.35 -10.55 -28.51
CA ARG A 313 -14.05 -9.89 -29.79
C ARG A 313 -12.57 -10.00 -30.11
N ALA A 314 -12.25 -10.33 -31.37
CA ALA A 314 -10.89 -10.22 -31.89
C ALA A 314 -10.57 -8.75 -32.14
N TYR A 315 -9.39 -8.31 -31.71
CA TYR A 315 -8.92 -6.93 -31.88
C TYR A 315 -7.60 -6.90 -32.64
N CYS A 316 -6.65 -7.74 -32.23
CA CYS A 316 -5.31 -7.78 -32.80
C CYS A 316 -5.26 -9.01 -33.72
N PHE A 317 -5.16 -8.76 -35.02
CA PHE A 317 -4.83 -9.82 -35.97
C PHE A 317 -3.31 -9.97 -35.93
N SER A 318 -2.84 -11.13 -35.50
CA SER A 318 -1.44 -11.55 -35.67
C SER A 318 -1.20 -11.99 -37.10
#